data_AF-A0A815U9W4-F1
#
_entry.id   AF-A0A815U9W4-F1
#
_cell.length_a   1.000
_cell.length_b   1.000
_cell.length_c   1.000
_cell.angle_alpha   90.00
_cell.angle_beta   90.00
_cell.angle_gamma   90.00
#
_symmetry.space_group_name_H-M   'P 1'
#
loop_
_entity.id
_entity.type
_entity.pdbx_description
1 polymer ?
#
loop_
_entity_poly.entity_id
_entity_poly.type
_entity_poly.pdbx_seq_one_letter_code
_entity_poly.pdbx_strand_id
1 'polypeptide(L)'
;MSIAALAFLICVLSLALYALHQTDPVTTLLSFCKLRIYVLQCLSLTYRWCLTAACFDRFALSSNDLHLRNFARVQIARRTVRIIIVVCTIAPVHTLIFYNLRGRVCGIVYSSAAALYHSVFSTLAFAVLPVSIMFACARLTYRNLVLQRRRQQVLVGQRSNSLNNSDEEKNKQNQQVLRMLLAQTLFYAVTIAPLMCIYIYNAITF
;
A
#
# COMPACT_ATOMS: atom_id res chain seq x y z
N MET A 1 3.38 13.16 9.29
CA MET A 1 3.31 12.33 8.07
C MET A 1 2.76 13.10 6.86
N SER A 2 2.36 14.38 6.98
CA SER A 2 1.71 15.10 5.87
C SER A 2 2.64 15.80 4.88
N ILE A 3 3.80 16.31 5.27
CA ILE A 3 4.59 17.23 4.41
C ILE A 3 5.26 16.50 3.23
N ALA A 4 5.89 15.35 3.48
CA ALA A 4 6.50 14.56 2.40
C ALA A 4 5.45 13.96 1.44
N ALA A 5 4.32 13.51 1.99
CA ALA A 5 3.20 13.02 1.18
C ALA A 5 2.56 14.14 0.36
N LEU A 6 2.38 15.34 0.93
CA LEU A 6 1.89 16.54 0.23
C LEU A 6 2.87 17.00 -0.85
N ALA A 7 4.17 17.07 -0.56
CA ALA A 7 5.18 17.45 -1.54
C ALA A 7 5.20 16.47 -2.72
N PHE A 8 5.08 15.17 -2.46
CA PHE A 8 4.93 14.15 -3.51
C PHE A 8 3.61 14.29 -4.29
N LEU A 9 2.49 14.57 -3.61
CA LEU A 9 1.17 14.75 -4.24
C LEU A 9 1.14 15.98 -5.14
N ILE A 10 1.76 17.08 -4.71
CA ILE A 10 1.93 18.32 -5.48
C ILE A 10 2.81 18.05 -6.71
N CYS A 11 3.89 17.29 -6.57
CA CYS A 11 4.77 16.90 -7.67
C CYS A 11 4.05 16.02 -8.71
N VAL A 12 3.13 15.16 -8.28
CA VAL A 12 2.29 14.34 -9.16
C VAL A 12 1.18 15.15 -9.84
N LEU A 13 0.53 16.04 -9.10
CA LEU A 13 -0.53 16.89 -9.64
C LEU A 13 0.03 17.82 -10.71
N SER A 14 1.21 18.39 -10.48
CA SER A 14 1.92 19.21 -11.47
C SER A 14 2.30 18.40 -12.71
N LEU A 15 2.78 17.16 -12.57
CA LEU A 15 3.11 16.30 -13.71
C LEU A 15 1.85 15.86 -14.50
N ALA A 16 0.73 15.63 -13.81
CA ALA A 16 -0.55 15.27 -14.41
C ALA A 16 -1.21 16.44 -15.14
N LEU A 17 -1.16 17.65 -14.55
CA LEU A 17 -1.66 18.88 -15.17
C LEU A 17 -0.81 19.27 -16.38
N TYR A 18 0.52 19.07 -16.31
CA TYR A 18 1.42 19.30 -17.44
C TYR A 18 1.10 18.36 -18.62
N ALA A 19 0.76 17.10 -18.34
CA ALA A 19 0.34 16.14 -19.37
C ALA A 19 -1.05 16.44 -19.97
N LEU A 20 -1.89 17.22 -19.28
CA LEU A 20 -3.23 17.60 -19.75
C LEU A 20 -3.22 18.86 -20.63
N HIS A 21 -2.19 19.71 -20.51
CA HIS A 21 -2.17 21.07 -21.06
C HIS A 21 -1.41 21.21 -22.39
N GLN A 22 -0.57 20.25 -22.78
CA GLN A 22 0.17 20.27 -24.05
C GLN A 22 -0.11 19.03 -24.91
N THR A 23 -0.14 19.25 -26.23
CA THR A 23 -0.26 18.25 -27.31
C THR A 23 0.65 17.04 -27.07
N ASP A 24 0.06 15.92 -26.64
CA ASP A 24 0.60 14.57 -26.42
C ASP A 24 2.13 14.37 -26.31
N PRO A 25 2.83 14.95 -25.31
CA PRO A 25 4.24 14.63 -25.01
C PRO A 25 4.43 13.17 -24.55
N VAL A 26 3.34 12.52 -24.14
CA VAL A 26 3.27 11.10 -23.71
C VAL A 26 3.60 10.15 -24.86
N THR A 27 3.37 10.55 -26.10
CA THR A 27 3.55 9.71 -27.30
C THR A 27 4.80 10.06 -28.11
N THR A 28 5.49 11.15 -27.74
CA THR A 28 6.64 11.70 -28.49
C THR A 28 7.96 11.58 -27.72
N LEU A 29 7.95 11.65 -26.38
CA LEU A 29 9.17 11.62 -25.56
C LEU A 29 9.27 10.37 -24.69
N LEU A 30 10.20 9.48 -25.04
CA LEU A 30 10.50 8.24 -24.32
C LEU A 30 10.73 8.47 -22.81
N SER A 31 11.51 9.50 -22.48
CA SER A 31 11.86 9.84 -21.09
C SER A 31 10.63 10.22 -20.26
N PHE A 32 9.65 10.90 -20.85
CA PHE A 32 8.44 11.33 -20.15
C PHE A 32 7.51 10.15 -19.85
N CYS A 33 7.34 9.23 -20.81
CA CYS A 33 6.56 8.03 -20.55
C CYS A 33 7.17 7.18 -19.42
N LYS A 34 8.48 6.94 -19.49
CA LYS A 34 9.22 6.18 -18.48
C LYS A 34 9.07 6.79 -17.08
N LEU A 35 9.27 8.10 -16.98
CA LEU A 35 9.19 8.81 -15.71
C LEU A 35 7.77 8.79 -15.13
N ARG A 36 6.74 8.99 -15.96
CA ARG A 36 5.34 8.90 -15.52
C ARG A 36 4.99 7.53 -14.94
N ILE A 37 5.34 6.45 -15.65
CA ILE A 37 5.04 5.08 -15.21
C ILE A 37 5.81 4.76 -13.93
N TYR A 38 7.10 5.12 -13.88
CA TYR A 38 7.94 4.94 -12.69
C TYR A 38 7.37 5.65 -11.47
N VAL A 39 7.01 6.93 -11.60
CA VAL A 39 6.43 7.74 -10.51
C VAL A 39 5.10 7.13 -10.04
N LEU A 40 4.20 6.78 -10.95
CA LEU A 40 2.92 6.16 -10.59
C LEU A 40 3.12 4.84 -9.84
N GLN A 41 4.07 4.00 -10.28
CA GLN A 41 4.39 2.75 -9.60
C GLN A 41 5.00 2.99 -8.21
N CYS A 42 5.95 3.92 -8.08
CA CYS A 42 6.54 4.30 -6.79
C CYS A 42 5.46 4.75 -5.80
N LEU A 43 4.55 5.63 -6.22
CA LEU A 43 3.48 6.13 -5.37
C LEU A 43 2.52 5.02 -4.96
N SER A 44 2.07 4.23 -5.92
CA SER A 44 1.10 3.16 -5.63
C SER A 44 1.71 2.13 -4.67
N LEU A 45 2.99 1.80 -4.83
CA LEU A 45 3.72 0.88 -3.96
C LEU A 45 3.90 1.48 -2.55
N THR A 46 4.39 2.73 -2.47
CA THR A 46 4.61 3.42 -1.19
C THR A 46 3.32 3.54 -0.41
N TYR A 47 2.22 3.89 -1.08
CA TYR A 47 0.91 4.00 -0.46
C TYR A 47 0.48 2.67 0.20
N ARG A 48 0.59 1.55 -0.52
CA ARG A 48 0.17 0.22 -0.03
C ARG A 48 1.05 -0.29 1.10
N TRP A 49 2.37 -0.10 1.00
CA TRP A 49 3.27 -0.54 2.06
C TRP A 49 3.11 0.31 3.32
N CYS A 50 2.84 1.62 3.19
CA CYS A 50 2.46 2.45 4.33
C CYS A 50 1.15 1.95 4.97
N LEU A 51 0.15 1.59 4.16
CA LEU A 51 -1.12 1.04 4.61
C LEU A 51 -0.90 -0.27 5.39
N THR A 52 -0.07 -1.15 4.84
CA THR A 52 0.30 -2.44 5.42
C THR A 52 1.02 -2.26 6.75
N ALA A 53 1.98 -1.33 6.80
CA ALA A 53 2.69 -0.99 8.02
C ALA A 53 1.76 -0.39 9.09
N ALA A 54 0.77 0.43 8.70
CA ALA A 54 -0.24 0.94 9.62
C ALA A 54 -1.11 -0.19 10.19
N CYS A 55 -1.54 -1.15 9.37
CA CYS A 55 -2.25 -2.33 9.84
C CYS A 55 -1.40 -3.16 10.81
N PHE A 56 -0.11 -3.32 10.52
CA PHE A 56 0.82 -4.03 11.40
C PHE A 56 1.03 -3.29 12.73
N ASP A 57 1.17 -1.97 12.71
CA ASP A 57 1.29 -1.13 13.91
C ASP A 57 0.05 -1.28 14.81
N ARG A 58 -1.15 -1.27 14.22
CA ARG A 58 -2.40 -1.53 14.96
C ARG A 58 -2.46 -2.94 15.53
N PHE A 59 -2.01 -3.94 14.77
CA PHE A 59 -1.90 -5.31 15.27
C PHE A 59 -0.95 -5.38 16.48
N ALA A 60 0.24 -4.80 16.37
CA ALA A 60 1.25 -4.77 17.42
C ALA A 60 0.75 -4.06 18.68
N LEU A 61 -0.01 -2.97 18.56
CA LEU A 61 -0.65 -2.28 19.67
C LEU A 61 -1.77 -3.09 20.33
N SER A 62 -2.52 -3.87 19.55
CA SER A 62 -3.60 -4.74 20.06
C SER A 62 -3.09 -6.02 20.71
N SER A 63 -1.83 -6.40 20.44
CA SER A 63 -1.24 -7.64 20.97
C SER A 63 -0.95 -7.49 22.46
N ASN A 64 -1.12 -8.60 23.19
CA ASN A 64 -0.84 -8.66 24.62
C ASN A 64 0.64 -8.92 24.94
N ASP A 65 1.45 -9.15 23.90
CA ASP A 65 2.89 -9.38 24.01
C ASP A 65 3.65 -8.05 24.13
N LEU A 66 4.48 -7.93 25.17
CA LEU A 66 5.31 -6.78 25.45
C LEU A 66 6.33 -6.51 24.34
N HIS A 67 6.85 -7.56 23.69
CA HIS A 67 7.81 -7.41 22.59
C HIS A 67 7.16 -6.77 21.36
N LEU A 68 5.95 -7.22 20.99
CA LEU A 68 5.20 -6.63 19.88
C LEU A 68 4.78 -5.20 20.19
N ARG A 69 4.33 -4.91 21.42
CA ARG A 69 3.94 -3.57 21.82
C ARG A 69 5.12 -2.59 21.85
N ASN A 70 6.32 -3.07 22.18
CA ASN A 70 7.54 -2.28 22.10
C ASN A 70 7.93 -1.95 20.65
N PHE A 71 7.57 -2.82 19.70
CA PHE A 71 7.79 -2.59 18.27
C PHE A 71 6.90 -1.45 17.71
N ALA A 72 5.71 -1.23 18.27
CA ALA A 72 4.80 -0.14 17.92
C ALA A 72 5.22 1.26 18.44
N ARG A 73 6.50 1.44 18.81
CA ARG A 73 7.03 2.75 19.20
C ARG A 73 7.16 3.68 18.00
N VAL A 74 6.82 4.95 18.18
CA VAL A 74 6.91 6.01 17.16
C VAL A 74 8.31 6.12 16.51
N GLN A 75 9.37 5.82 17.27
CA GLN A 75 10.74 5.81 16.74
C GLN A 75 10.96 4.68 15.72
N ILE A 76 10.43 3.49 16.00
CA ILE A 76 10.52 2.32 15.12
C ILE A 76 9.63 2.55 13.91
N ALA A 77 8.39 3.03 14.10
CA ALA A 77 7.50 3.41 13.01
C ALA A 77 8.15 4.39 12.02
N ARG A 78 8.87 5.42 12.52
CA ARG A 78 9.64 6.34 11.67
C ARG A 78 10.80 5.69 10.93
N ARG A 79 11.49 4.70 11.54
CA ARG A 79 12.52 3.91 10.84
C ARG A 79 11.90 3.04 9.75
N THR A 80 10.81 2.35 10.05
CA THR A 80 10.08 1.50 9.09
C THR A 80 9.58 2.29 7.90
N VAL A 81 8.97 3.48 8.10
CA VAL A 81 8.52 4.34 6.99
C VAL A 81 9.67 4.78 6.10
N ARG A 82 10.83 5.13 6.67
CA ARG A 82 12.02 5.49 5.87
C ARG A 82 12.51 4.32 5.03
N ILE A 83 12.55 3.11 5.60
CA ILE A 83 12.92 1.89 4.87
C ILE A 83 11.92 1.63 3.75
N ILE A 84 10.61 1.76 4.02
CA ILE A 84 9.55 1.58 3.02
C ILE A 84 9.75 2.54 1.85
N ILE A 85 10.01 3.83 2.10
CA ILE A 85 10.24 4.81 1.03
C ILE A 85 11.43 4.39 0.16
N VAL A 86 12.58 4.10 0.78
CA VAL A 86 13.80 3.70 0.06
C VAL A 86 13.55 2.45 -0.79
N VAL A 87 12.96 1.41 -0.22
CA VAL A 87 12.64 0.17 -0.93
C VAL A 87 11.63 0.41 -2.05
N CYS A 88 10.60 1.24 -1.81
CA CYS A 88 9.57 1.54 -2.81
C CYS A 88 10.07 2.43 -3.95
N THR A 89 11.15 3.19 -3.76
CA THR A 89 11.82 3.95 -4.83
C THR A 89 12.75 3.06 -5.65
N ILE A 90 13.45 2.12 -5.01
CA ILE A 90 14.39 1.21 -5.69
C ILE A 90 13.65 0.10 -6.45
N ALA A 91 12.60 -0.47 -5.87
CA ALA A 91 11.89 -1.61 -6.44
C ALA A 91 11.41 -1.38 -7.90
N PRO A 92 10.77 -0.25 -8.27
CA PRO A 92 10.34 0.00 -9.64
C PRO A 92 11.46 0.50 -10.57
N VAL A 93 12.73 0.60 -10.15
CA VAL A 93 13.81 1.03 -11.05
C VAL A 93 13.93 0.11 -12.28
N HIS A 94 13.62 -1.18 -12.13
CA HIS A 94 13.60 -2.11 -13.25
C HIS A 94 12.63 -1.67 -14.38
N THR A 95 11.56 -0.94 -14.07
CA THR A 95 10.61 -0.47 -15.10
C THR A 95 11.16 0.65 -15.96
N LEU A 96 12.08 1.47 -15.45
CA LEU A 96 12.79 2.47 -16.26
C LEU A 96 13.63 1.81 -17.38
N ILE A 97 14.14 0.60 -17.12
CA ILE A 97 15.00 -0.14 -18.04
C ILE A 97 14.16 -0.87 -19.09
N PHE A 98 13.12 -1.60 -18.67
CA PHE A 98 12.36 -2.48 -19.57
C PHE A 98 11.30 -1.78 -20.43
N TYR A 99 10.81 -0.61 -20.01
CA TYR A 99 9.83 0.14 -20.82
C TYR A 99 10.52 0.81 -22.01
N ASN A 100 9.85 0.78 -23.15
CA ASN A 100 10.28 1.48 -24.35
C ASN A 100 9.10 2.00 -25.18
N LEU A 101 9.38 2.96 -26.05
CA LEU A 101 8.41 3.59 -26.93
C LEU A 101 8.51 2.93 -28.31
N ARG A 102 7.44 2.27 -28.77
CA ARG A 102 7.34 1.76 -30.15
C ARG A 102 6.09 2.37 -30.79
N GLY A 103 6.27 3.36 -31.66
CA GLY A 103 5.18 4.20 -32.16
C GLY A 103 4.62 5.14 -31.08
N ARG A 104 3.30 5.30 -31.01
CA ARG A 104 2.61 6.10 -29.96
C ARG A 104 2.28 5.30 -28.69
N VAL A 105 2.70 4.04 -28.61
CA VAL A 105 2.40 3.16 -27.47
C VAL A 105 3.67 2.95 -26.65
N CYS A 106 3.53 3.12 -25.34
CA CYS A 106 4.59 2.93 -24.38
C CYS A 106 4.37 1.63 -23.61
N GLY A 107 5.29 0.68 -23.74
CA GLY A 107 5.14 -0.66 -23.19
C GLY A 107 6.46 -1.43 -23.14
N ILE A 108 6.41 -2.68 -22.71
CA ILE A 108 7.56 -3.58 -22.72
C ILE A 108 7.57 -4.30 -24.06
N VAL A 109 8.52 -3.97 -24.94
CA VAL A 109 8.47 -4.37 -26.36
C VAL A 109 9.65 -5.27 -26.79
N TYR A 110 10.55 -5.63 -25.87
CA TYR A 110 11.84 -6.27 -26.22
C TYR A 110 11.82 -7.80 -26.13
N SER A 111 11.08 -8.40 -25.20
CA SER A 111 10.87 -9.86 -25.19
C SER A 111 9.65 -10.26 -24.36
N SER A 112 8.95 -11.31 -24.79
CA SER A 112 7.85 -11.94 -24.05
C SER A 112 8.32 -12.45 -22.68
N ALA A 113 9.55 -12.95 -22.58
CA ALA A 113 10.16 -13.37 -21.32
C ALA A 113 10.34 -12.19 -20.32
N ALA A 114 10.78 -11.01 -20.78
CA ALA A 114 10.91 -9.83 -19.93
C ALA A 114 9.54 -9.27 -19.51
N ALA A 115 8.55 -9.32 -20.41
CA ALA A 115 7.17 -8.93 -20.11
C ALA A 115 6.54 -9.87 -19.06
N LEU A 116 6.72 -11.19 -19.20
CA LEU A 116 6.27 -12.18 -18.22
C LEU A 116 6.94 -11.98 -16.85
N TYR A 117 8.27 -11.82 -16.83
CA TYR A 117 9.00 -11.54 -15.60
C TYR A 117 8.46 -10.28 -14.90
N HIS A 118 8.28 -9.18 -15.66
CA HIS A 118 7.76 -7.93 -15.11
C HIS A 118 6.33 -8.07 -14.57
N SER A 119 5.45 -8.75 -15.33
CA SER A 119 4.06 -8.99 -14.93
C SER A 119 3.97 -9.86 -13.68
N VAL A 120 4.75 -10.94 -13.58
CA VAL A 120 4.76 -11.82 -12.41
C VAL A 120 5.33 -11.10 -11.18
N PHE A 121 6.48 -10.43 -11.34
CA PHE A 121 7.11 -9.68 -10.25
C PHE A 121 6.18 -8.57 -9.73
N SER A 122 5.58 -7.80 -10.64
CA SER A 122 4.65 -6.73 -10.27
C SER A 122 3.38 -7.27 -9.61
N THR A 123 2.86 -8.41 -10.06
CA THR A 123 1.70 -9.06 -9.42
C THR A 123 2.03 -9.48 -7.99
N LEU A 124 3.15 -10.17 -7.80
CA LEU A 124 3.51 -10.71 -6.50
C LEU A 124 3.83 -9.59 -5.49
N ALA A 125 4.67 -8.64 -5.91
CA ALA A 125 5.19 -7.58 -5.04
C ALA A 125 4.15 -6.48 -4.74
N PHE A 126 3.27 -6.14 -5.70
CA PHE A 126 2.34 -5.03 -5.56
C PHE A 126 0.95 -5.46 -5.12
N ALA A 127 0.49 -6.66 -5.49
CA ALA A 127 -0.86 -7.13 -5.17
C ALA A 127 -0.85 -8.20 -4.07
N VAL A 128 -0.12 -9.30 -4.26
CA VAL A 128 -0.26 -10.48 -3.38
C VAL A 128 0.34 -10.24 -1.99
N LEU A 129 1.59 -9.75 -1.92
CA LEU A 129 2.29 -9.53 -0.66
C LEU A 129 1.60 -8.52 0.28
N PRO A 130 1.33 -7.27 -0.12
CA PRO A 130 0.69 -6.32 0.79
C PRO A 130 -0.72 -6.75 1.21
N VAL A 131 -1.51 -7.31 0.30
CA VAL A 131 -2.88 -7.75 0.61
C VAL A 131 -2.89 -8.92 1.61
N SER A 132 -2.00 -9.91 1.41
CA SER A 132 -1.91 -11.05 2.34
C SER A 132 -1.49 -10.62 3.75
N ILE A 133 -0.50 -9.73 3.87
CA ILE A 133 -0.06 -9.19 5.16
C ILE A 133 -1.18 -8.36 5.81
N MET A 134 -1.83 -7.48 5.06
CA MET A 134 -2.94 -6.66 5.58
C MET A 134 -4.09 -7.53 6.09
N PHE A 135 -4.45 -8.57 5.33
CA PHE A 135 -5.52 -9.49 5.70
C PHE A 135 -5.18 -10.30 6.95
N ALA A 136 -3.95 -10.81 7.04
CA ALA A 136 -3.45 -11.50 8.23
C ALA A 136 -3.45 -10.57 9.46
N CYS A 137 -2.89 -9.37 9.34
CA CYS A 137 -2.85 -8.38 10.42
C CYS A 137 -4.26 -8.00 10.89
N ALA A 138 -5.19 -7.82 9.97
CA ALA A 138 -6.55 -7.46 10.33
C ALA A 138 -7.30 -8.58 11.05
N ARG A 139 -7.13 -9.83 10.59
CA ARG A 139 -7.66 -11.02 11.30
C ARG A 139 -7.10 -11.14 12.71
N LEU A 140 -5.79 -10.97 12.87
CA LEU A 140 -5.12 -11.01 14.16
C LEU A 140 -5.58 -9.88 15.09
N THR A 141 -5.67 -8.66 14.57
CA THR A 141 -6.17 -7.50 15.32
C THR A 141 -7.62 -7.73 15.79
N TYR A 142 -8.48 -8.26 14.91
CA TYR A 142 -9.86 -8.59 15.28
C TYR A 142 -9.92 -9.63 16.41
N ARG A 143 -9.13 -10.71 16.32
CA ARG A 143 -9.04 -11.73 17.38
C ARG A 143 -8.58 -11.14 18.71
N ASN A 144 -7.53 -10.32 18.69
CA ASN A 144 -7.01 -9.67 19.89
C ASN A 144 -8.03 -8.72 20.52
N LEU A 145 -8.76 -7.94 19.71
CA LEU A 145 -9.83 -7.05 20.19
C LEU A 145 -10.98 -7.83 20.83
N VAL A 146 -11.42 -8.93 20.23
CA VAL A 146 -12.49 -9.78 20.80
C VAL A 146 -12.05 -10.39 22.13
N LEU A 147 -10.80 -10.87 22.22
CA LEU A 147 -10.24 -11.40 23.46
C LEU A 147 -10.10 -10.32 24.54
N GLN A 148 -9.65 -9.12 24.16
CA GLN A 148 -9.53 -8.00 25.09
C GLN A 148 -10.90 -7.57 25.63
N ARG A 149 -11.94 -7.50 24.78
CA ARG A 149 -13.32 -7.20 25.20
C ARG A 149 -13.85 -8.23 26.19
N ARG A 150 -13.64 -9.54 25.94
CA ARG A 150 -14.04 -10.60 26.87
C ARG A 150 -13.34 -10.46 28.23
N ARG A 151 -12.04 -10.16 28.25
CA ARG A 151 -11.27 -9.95 29.50
C ARG A 151 -11.73 -8.71 30.26
N GLN A 152 -12.02 -7.62 29.54
CA GLN A 152 -12.56 -6.41 30.13
C GLN A 152 -13.95 -6.66 30.73
N GLN A 153 -14.84 -7.39 30.04
CA GLN A 153 -16.17 -7.73 30.57
C GLN A 153 -16.11 -8.50 31.90
N VAL A 154 -15.10 -9.35 32.11
CA VAL A 154 -14.90 -10.07 33.38
C VAL A 154 -14.40 -9.16 34.51
N LEU A 155 -13.54 -8.16 34.20
CA LEU A 155 -12.99 -7.22 35.19
C LEU A 155 -13.90 -6.00 35.46
N VAL A 156 -14.80 -5.66 34.54
CA VAL A 156 -15.72 -4.50 34.59
C VAL A 156 -16.84 -4.67 35.63
N GLY A 157 -16.99 -5.85 36.24
CA GLY A 157 -17.85 -6.03 37.41
C GLY A 157 -17.48 -5.15 38.62
N GLN A 158 -16.31 -4.47 38.63
CA GLN A 158 -15.79 -3.85 39.85
C GLN A 158 -15.18 -2.44 39.76
N ARG A 159 -14.97 -1.81 38.59
CA ARG A 159 -14.28 -0.50 38.54
C ARG A 159 -14.63 0.42 37.36
N SER A 160 -15.40 1.47 37.70
CA SER A 160 -15.44 2.84 37.12
C SER A 160 -15.96 3.06 35.69
N ASN A 161 -17.16 3.67 35.60
CA ASN A 161 -17.84 4.08 34.37
C ASN A 161 -17.14 5.21 33.57
N SER A 162 -16.14 5.92 34.10
CA SER A 162 -15.56 7.09 33.41
C SER A 162 -14.32 6.79 32.56
N LEU A 163 -13.43 5.88 32.99
CA LEU A 163 -12.26 5.48 32.17
C LEU A 163 -12.67 4.59 30.98
N ASN A 164 -13.64 3.69 31.20
CA ASN A 164 -14.08 2.75 30.18
C ASN A 164 -14.64 3.44 28.93
N ASN A 165 -15.38 4.53 29.07
CA ASN A 165 -15.96 5.24 27.92
C ASN A 165 -14.87 5.78 26.98
N SER A 166 -13.79 6.35 27.54
CA SER A 166 -12.71 6.94 26.74
C SER A 166 -11.84 5.91 26.00
N ASP A 167 -11.60 4.75 26.62
CA ASP A 167 -10.83 3.67 26.01
C ASP A 167 -11.68 2.87 25.01
N GLU A 168 -12.97 2.70 25.28
CA GLU A 168 -13.91 2.07 24.36
C GLU A 168 -14.11 2.91 23.09
N GLU A 169 -14.21 4.23 23.24
CA GLU A 169 -14.33 5.16 22.11
C GLU A 169 -13.08 5.15 21.23
N LYS A 170 -11.87 5.20 21.82
CA LYS A 170 -10.60 5.03 21.09
C LYS A 170 -10.53 3.69 20.36
N ASN A 171 -10.99 2.61 20.98
CA ASN A 171 -11.03 1.29 20.35
C ASN A 171 -12.03 1.22 19.20
N LYS A 172 -13.21 1.84 19.32
CA LYS A 172 -14.20 1.94 18.23
C LYS A 172 -13.63 2.74 17.06
N GLN A 173 -12.96 3.86 17.32
CA GLN A 173 -12.30 4.66 16.29
C GLN A 173 -11.18 3.86 15.58
N ASN A 174 -10.32 3.17 16.33
CA ASN A 174 -9.27 2.32 15.77
C ASN A 174 -9.86 1.18 14.92
N GLN A 175 -10.98 0.59 15.35
CA GLN A 175 -11.67 -0.45 14.60
C GLN A 175 -12.33 0.09 13.32
N GLN A 176 -12.91 1.29 13.36
CA GLN A 176 -13.45 1.95 12.18
C GLN A 176 -12.35 2.22 11.15
N VAL A 177 -11.21 2.75 11.59
CA VAL A 177 -10.04 2.96 10.72
C VAL A 177 -9.59 1.64 10.12
N LEU A 178 -9.43 0.58 10.91
CA LEU A 178 -9.05 -0.74 10.38
C LEU A 178 -10.07 -1.28 9.37
N ARG A 179 -11.37 -1.12 9.63
CA ARG A 179 -12.44 -1.57 8.74
C ARG A 179 -12.45 -0.80 7.42
N MET A 180 -12.21 0.51 7.47
CA MET A 180 -12.04 1.35 6.29
C MET A 180 -10.85 0.90 5.45
N LEU A 181 -9.69 0.65 6.08
CA LEU A 181 -8.49 0.17 5.41
C LEU A 181 -8.70 -1.20 4.74
N LEU A 182 -9.40 -2.11 5.42
CA LEU A 182 -9.78 -3.40 4.86
C LEU A 182 -10.72 -3.27 3.66
N ALA A 183 -11.77 -2.47 3.78
CA ALA A 183 -12.71 -2.23 2.68
C ALA A 183 -12.01 -1.65 1.46
N GLN A 184 -11.10 -0.69 1.67
CA GLN A 184 -10.28 -0.13 0.62
C GLN A 184 -9.38 -1.19 -0.05
N THR A 185 -8.79 -2.09 0.74
CA THR A 185 -7.95 -3.18 0.23
C THR A 185 -8.75 -4.18 -0.59
N LEU A 186 -9.94 -4.54 -0.12
CA LEU A 186 -10.87 -5.44 -0.81
C LEU A 186 -11.33 -4.83 -2.15
N PHE A 187 -11.77 -3.57 -2.12
CA PHE A 187 -12.17 -2.85 -3.33
C PHE A 187 -11.02 -2.83 -4.35
N TYR A 188 -9.82 -2.47 -3.90
CA TYR A 188 -8.64 -2.46 -4.74
C TYR A 188 -8.31 -3.85 -5.33
N ALA A 189 -8.37 -4.92 -4.53
CA ALA A 189 -8.12 -6.28 -5.00
C ALA A 189 -9.12 -6.70 -6.10
N VAL A 190 -10.41 -6.35 -5.94
CA VAL A 190 -11.45 -6.61 -6.94
C VAL A 190 -11.23 -5.78 -8.20
N THR A 191 -10.82 -4.51 -8.08
CA THR A 191 -10.55 -3.65 -9.24
C THR A 191 -9.29 -4.08 -10.01
N ILE A 192 -8.28 -4.61 -9.32
CA ILE A 192 -6.99 -4.95 -9.95
C ILE A 192 -6.92 -6.37 -10.45
N ALA A 193 -7.66 -7.32 -9.88
CA ALA A 193 -7.69 -8.69 -10.38
C ALA A 193 -7.97 -8.77 -11.90
N PRO A 194 -8.97 -8.07 -12.48
CA PRO A 194 -9.19 -8.05 -13.93
C PRO A 194 -8.01 -7.49 -14.71
N LEU A 195 -7.39 -6.41 -14.20
CA LEU A 195 -6.21 -5.79 -14.82
C LEU A 195 -5.03 -6.76 -14.87
N MET A 196 -4.79 -7.50 -13.79
CA MET A 196 -3.70 -8.48 -13.77
C MET A 196 -3.97 -9.67 -14.70
N CYS A 197 -5.23 -10.12 -14.78
CA CYS A 197 -5.62 -11.13 -15.76
C CYS A 197 -5.37 -10.67 -17.20
N ILE A 198 -5.70 -9.40 -17.52
CA ILE A 198 -5.44 -8.81 -18.84
C ILE A 198 -3.93 -8.70 -19.10
N TYR A 199 -3.12 -8.28 -18.13
CA TYR A 199 -1.67 -8.20 -18.29
C TYR A 199 -1.02 -9.57 -18.49
N ILE A 200 -1.47 -10.59 -17.77
CA ILE A 200 -0.98 -11.97 -17.93
C ILE A 200 -1.41 -12.51 -19.29
N TYR A 201 -2.67 -12.31 -19.69
CA TYR A 201 -3.17 -12.69 -21.01
C TYR A 201 -2.33 -12.05 -22.12
N ASN A 202 -2.13 -10.73 -22.05
CA ASN A 202 -1.32 -10.01 -23.02
C ASN A 202 0.15 -10.44 -23.02
N ALA A 203 0.71 -10.88 -21.89
CA ALA A 203 2.07 -11.39 -21.82
C ALA A 203 2.23 -12.81 -22.40
N ILE A 204 1.14 -13.60 -22.44
CA ILE A 204 1.11 -14.95 -23.03
C ILE A 204 0.82 -14.88 -24.53
N THR A 205 -0.02 -13.93 -24.97
CA THR A 205 -0.44 -13.81 -26.37
C THR A 205 0.55 -13.04 -27.27
N PHE A 206 1.58 -12.39 -26.69
CA PHE A 206 2.63 -11.66 -27.43
C PHE A 206 3.93 -12.45 -27.60
#